data_AF-A0A7W1HIX1-F1
#
_entry.id   AF-A0A7W1HIX1-F1
#
_cell.length_a   1.000
_cell.length_b   1.000
_cell.length_c   1.000
_cell.angle_alpha   90.00
_cell.angle_beta   90.00
_cell.angle_gamma   90.00
#
_symmetry.space_group_name_H-M   'P 1'
#
loop_
_entity.id
_entity.type
_entity.pdbx_description
1 polymer ?
#
loop_
_entity_poly.entity_id
_entity_poly.type
_entity_poly.pdbx_seq_one_letter_code
_entity_poly.pdbx_strand_id
1 'polypeptide(L)'
;LMATRYVRLSGADSNNGTTPALAWRTVTKALGATGIASGDIVYIGGGTYRETVSVAMTSPTVETRVVGDVDGSQTGDAGPVQITAYTTNDTTAPATVVTFDFNSKNYLTVENILFVGGNPTSNASGVNISGNNNKLINCAILAVGKQSGGYSIYISCAANVASTILIDRCRLLNLRSQAIYVVLPRNASAHYDAAVTIRNCCIVTIGNDCVQINPSGTGSFYGGGVDVESCTLFGQVGLRTITAELSTTIPCTINNSLVISGASTGILATTSGQITENYNRIWSATPRSNVTAGANSVTDNAQAMLLEFGQSLIWGDLTPRDFLEPMTGSPVLGFGNTASSPTPPTTDLTGRPRPSGGASTSYAVGAFERHDTGVIDTGSNSDGGSGGHLRLTGPADHDLAVPVDAVSTTLTIKVAWDTNHGNTTKPQIILLAAPELGVTEQTVTATGTAGSAYETLTTSAFTPTAAGVVILRLRSRSGAGNGIARFDTVTM
;
A
#
# COMPACT_ATOMS: atom_id res chain seq x y z
N LEU A 1 16.21 -17.88 18.58
CA LEU A 1 15.52 -18.77 17.62
C LEU A 1 14.27 -18.05 17.18
N MET A 2 14.06 -17.89 15.88
CA MET A 2 12.87 -17.28 15.28
C MET A 2 11.85 -18.41 15.07
N ALA A 3 10.71 -18.37 15.77
CA ALA A 3 9.67 -19.37 15.67
C ALA A 3 8.48 -18.86 14.83
N THR A 4 7.83 -19.79 14.13
CA THR A 4 6.54 -19.56 13.48
C THR A 4 5.41 -19.96 14.43
N ARG A 5 4.41 -19.08 14.57
CA ARG A 5 3.24 -19.25 15.44
C ARG A 5 1.94 -19.08 14.67
N TYR A 6 0.85 -19.63 15.21
CA TYR A 6 -0.44 -19.67 14.52
C TYR A 6 -1.60 -19.25 15.42
N VAL A 7 -2.51 -18.47 14.85
CA VAL A 7 -3.80 -18.07 15.45
C VAL A 7 -4.92 -18.43 14.48
N ARG A 8 -5.97 -19.10 14.96
CA ARG A 8 -7.12 -19.56 14.16
C ARG A 8 -8.41 -19.49 14.97
N LEU A 9 -9.54 -19.18 14.36
CA LEU A 9 -10.84 -19.17 15.06
C LEU A 9 -11.22 -20.54 15.65
N SER A 10 -10.75 -21.62 15.02
CA SER A 10 -10.92 -23.02 15.46
C SER A 10 -9.92 -23.44 16.55
N GLY A 11 -8.96 -22.59 16.90
CA GLY A 11 -7.93 -22.86 17.90
C GLY A 11 -8.42 -22.75 19.35
N ALA A 12 -7.48 -22.85 20.29
CA ALA A 12 -7.72 -22.68 21.73
C ALA A 12 -6.55 -21.94 22.40
N ASP A 13 -6.83 -21.00 23.30
CA ASP A 13 -5.77 -20.21 23.97
C ASP A 13 -4.97 -21.00 25.01
N SER A 14 -5.39 -22.23 25.32
CA SER A 14 -4.61 -23.22 26.05
C SER A 14 -3.54 -23.91 25.19
N ASN A 15 -3.59 -23.79 23.86
CA ASN A 15 -2.61 -24.37 22.97
C ASN A 15 -1.27 -23.62 23.03
N ASN A 16 -0.25 -24.16 22.36
CA ASN A 16 1.11 -23.60 22.34
C ASN A 16 1.42 -22.78 21.07
N GLY A 17 0.50 -22.73 20.10
CA GLY A 17 0.64 -21.98 18.87
C GLY A 17 1.72 -22.49 17.92
N THR A 18 2.32 -23.68 18.11
CA THR A 18 3.48 -24.14 17.32
C THR A 18 3.13 -24.79 15.99
N THR A 19 1.88 -25.17 15.80
CA THR A 19 1.37 -25.75 14.54
C THR A 19 -0.03 -25.22 14.26
N PRO A 20 -0.53 -25.27 13.01
CA PRO A 20 -1.90 -24.88 12.70
C PRO A 20 -2.96 -25.69 13.47
N ALA A 21 -2.69 -26.96 13.80
CA ALA A 21 -3.58 -27.79 14.60
C ALA A 21 -3.58 -27.43 16.10
N LEU A 22 -2.48 -26.83 16.59
CA LEU A 22 -2.34 -26.34 17.96
C LEU A 22 -2.28 -24.80 17.99
N ALA A 23 -3.02 -24.14 17.10
CA ALA A 23 -3.09 -22.69 17.04
C ALA A 23 -3.78 -22.09 18.27
N TRP A 24 -3.39 -20.88 18.65
CA TRP A 24 -4.16 -20.08 19.60
C TRP A 24 -5.48 -19.64 18.98
N ARG A 25 -6.46 -19.28 19.82
CA ARG A 25 -7.76 -18.81 19.35
C ARG A 25 -7.78 -17.30 19.11
N THR A 26 -7.08 -16.55 19.96
CA THR A 26 -7.14 -15.08 19.96
C THR A 26 -5.80 -14.44 19.59
N VAL A 27 -5.88 -13.28 18.96
CA VAL A 27 -4.72 -12.42 18.70
C VAL A 27 -4.18 -11.85 20.01
N THR A 28 -5.06 -11.55 20.97
CA THR A 28 -4.67 -11.12 22.32
C THR A 28 -3.79 -12.16 23.03
N LYS A 29 -4.08 -13.45 22.89
CA LYS A 29 -3.20 -14.50 23.44
C LYS A 29 -1.82 -14.49 22.77
N ALA A 30 -1.80 -14.38 21.44
CA ALA A 30 -0.55 -14.37 20.67
C ALA A 30 0.36 -13.18 20.99
N LEU A 31 -0.23 -12.00 21.28
CA LEU A 31 0.50 -10.77 21.59
C LEU A 31 0.54 -10.46 23.10
N GLY A 32 0.09 -11.42 23.92
CA GLY A 32 0.11 -11.34 25.37
C GLY A 32 1.49 -11.58 25.98
N ALA A 33 1.59 -11.45 27.30
CA ALA A 33 2.85 -11.62 28.04
C ALA A 33 3.52 -13.01 27.87
N THR A 34 2.75 -14.03 27.51
CA THR A 34 3.22 -15.42 27.28
C THR A 34 3.05 -15.88 25.83
N GLY A 35 2.82 -14.93 24.91
CA GLY A 35 2.61 -15.20 23.50
C GLY A 35 3.93 -15.35 22.74
N ILE A 36 4.03 -14.67 21.61
CA ILE A 36 5.23 -14.67 20.77
C ILE A 36 6.41 -13.92 21.43
N ALA A 37 7.62 -14.19 20.95
CA ALA A 37 8.85 -13.55 21.41
C ALA A 37 9.50 -12.66 20.32
N SER A 38 10.56 -11.95 20.71
CA SER A 38 11.38 -11.15 19.79
C SER A 38 11.93 -12.01 18.64
N GLY A 39 11.69 -11.58 17.40
CA GLY A 39 12.08 -12.30 16.18
C GLY A 39 11.06 -13.31 15.65
N ASP A 40 9.98 -13.62 16.37
CA ASP A 40 8.97 -14.57 15.90
C ASP A 40 8.10 -13.99 14.76
N ILE A 41 7.45 -14.89 14.02
CA ILE A 41 6.34 -14.56 13.11
C ILE A 41 5.08 -15.27 13.61
N VAL A 42 3.97 -14.55 13.71
CA VAL A 42 2.64 -15.15 13.89
C VAL A 42 1.78 -14.96 12.66
N TYR A 43 1.24 -16.07 12.15
CA TYR A 43 0.22 -16.10 11.11
C TYR A 43 -1.18 -16.20 11.73
N ILE A 44 -2.08 -15.35 11.26
CA ILE A 44 -3.48 -15.29 11.70
C ILE A 44 -4.34 -15.76 10.54
N GLY A 45 -5.10 -16.84 10.73
CA GLY A 45 -5.95 -17.41 9.69
C GLY A 45 -7.16 -16.55 9.36
N GLY A 46 -7.77 -16.79 8.20
CA GLY A 46 -8.97 -16.10 7.73
C GLY A 46 -10.12 -16.17 8.75
N GLY A 47 -10.76 -15.03 9.00
CA GLY A 47 -11.82 -14.93 9.99
C GLY A 47 -12.01 -13.54 10.60
N THR A 48 -13.09 -13.40 11.37
CA THR A 48 -13.37 -12.18 12.15
C THR A 48 -13.05 -12.38 13.62
N TYR A 49 -11.98 -11.73 14.07
CA TYR A 49 -11.51 -11.68 15.45
C TYR A 49 -12.15 -10.50 16.18
N ARG A 50 -13.12 -10.81 17.03
CA ARG A 50 -13.94 -9.82 17.76
C ARG A 50 -13.29 -9.44 19.08
N GLU A 51 -12.17 -8.75 18.98
CA GLU A 51 -11.35 -8.38 20.12
C GLU A 51 -10.66 -7.02 19.91
N THR A 52 -10.36 -6.37 21.02
CA THR A 52 -9.45 -5.22 21.06
C THR A 52 -8.10 -5.69 21.58
N VAL A 53 -7.04 -5.43 20.83
CA VAL A 53 -5.72 -5.99 21.08
C VAL A 53 -4.79 -4.90 21.58
N SER A 54 -4.18 -5.11 22.75
CA SER A 54 -3.08 -4.30 23.26
C SER A 54 -1.85 -5.18 23.40
N VAL A 55 -0.78 -4.86 22.69
CA VAL A 55 0.44 -5.68 22.70
C VAL A 55 1.06 -5.66 24.10
N ALA A 56 1.13 -6.84 24.73
CA ALA A 56 1.60 -7.01 26.10
C ALA A 56 2.87 -7.89 26.22
N MET A 57 3.33 -8.47 25.11
CA MET A 57 4.64 -9.14 25.07
C MET A 57 5.79 -8.19 25.46
N THR A 58 6.90 -8.75 25.91
CA THR A 58 8.16 -8.00 26.08
C THR A 58 8.53 -7.33 24.76
N SER A 59 8.97 -6.07 24.80
CA SER A 59 9.30 -5.34 23.57
C SER A 59 10.32 -6.13 22.74
N PRO A 60 10.04 -6.40 21.46
CA PRO A 60 11.02 -6.96 20.56
C PRO A 60 12.26 -6.07 20.46
N THR A 61 13.37 -6.72 20.11
CA THR A 61 14.70 -6.13 19.87
C THR A 61 15.16 -6.32 18.43
N VAL A 62 14.44 -7.15 17.68
CA VAL A 62 14.57 -7.40 16.24
C VAL A 62 13.16 -7.50 15.65
N GLU A 63 13.04 -7.46 14.33
CA GLU A 63 11.73 -7.50 13.66
C GLU A 63 10.92 -8.75 14.07
N THR A 64 9.75 -8.51 14.65
CA THR A 64 8.73 -9.51 14.98
C THR A 64 7.50 -9.21 14.13
N ARG A 65 6.94 -10.23 13.46
CA ARG A 65 5.90 -10.04 12.44
C ARG A 65 4.55 -10.62 12.87
N VAL A 66 3.49 -9.88 12.57
CA VAL A 66 2.08 -10.28 12.74
C VAL A 66 1.41 -10.20 11.39
N VAL A 67 1.08 -11.35 10.81
CA VAL A 67 0.70 -11.46 9.40
C VAL A 67 -0.68 -12.09 9.28
N GLY A 68 -1.60 -11.43 8.59
CA GLY A 68 -2.82 -12.06 8.11
C GLY A 68 -2.53 -13.06 7.00
N ASP A 69 -2.86 -14.32 7.22
CA ASP A 69 -2.70 -15.44 6.29
C ASP A 69 -3.93 -15.55 5.38
N VAL A 70 -4.09 -14.56 4.50
CA VAL A 70 -5.32 -14.39 3.70
C VAL A 70 -5.54 -15.53 2.70
N ASP A 71 -4.46 -16.11 2.18
CA ASP A 71 -4.53 -17.28 1.28
C ASP A 71 -4.70 -18.62 2.02
N GLY A 72 -4.58 -18.62 3.35
CA GLY A 72 -4.65 -19.81 4.19
C GLY A 72 -3.44 -20.75 4.04
N SER A 73 -2.36 -20.35 3.37
CA SER A 73 -1.22 -21.22 3.07
C SER A 73 -0.47 -21.68 4.33
N GLN A 74 -0.53 -20.88 5.40
CA GLN A 74 0.15 -21.18 6.67
C GLN A 74 -0.78 -21.82 7.70
N THR A 75 -2.04 -21.40 7.73
CA THR A 75 -3.01 -21.75 8.78
C THR A 75 -4.05 -22.77 8.32
N GLY A 76 -4.25 -22.91 7.00
CA GLY A 76 -5.32 -23.68 6.38
C GLY A 76 -6.68 -22.96 6.36
N ASP A 77 -6.77 -21.72 6.85
CA ASP A 77 -8.01 -20.93 6.88
C ASP A 77 -7.90 -19.78 5.86
N ALA A 78 -8.32 -20.01 4.61
CA ALA A 78 -8.31 -18.97 3.59
C ALA A 78 -9.45 -17.96 3.79
N GLY A 79 -9.18 -16.70 3.49
CA GLY A 79 -10.15 -15.59 3.55
C GLY A 79 -9.62 -14.35 4.26
N PRO A 80 -10.40 -13.27 4.29
CA PRO A 80 -9.97 -12.02 4.91
C PRO A 80 -9.73 -12.19 6.42
N VAL A 81 -8.63 -11.59 6.90
CA VAL A 81 -8.29 -11.52 8.33
C VAL A 81 -8.75 -10.18 8.86
N GLN A 82 -9.80 -10.20 9.69
CA GLN A 82 -10.40 -9.00 10.25
C GLN A 82 -10.25 -8.97 11.77
N ILE A 83 -9.70 -7.87 12.31
CA ILE A 83 -9.74 -7.56 13.75
C ILE A 83 -10.70 -6.39 13.95
N THR A 84 -11.66 -6.54 14.87
CA THR A 84 -12.75 -5.57 15.00
C THR A 84 -13.07 -5.20 16.45
N ALA A 85 -13.27 -3.90 16.69
CA ALA A 85 -13.76 -3.39 17.97
C ALA A 85 -15.24 -3.71 18.23
N TYR A 86 -15.96 -4.25 17.25
CA TYR A 86 -17.31 -4.79 17.42
C TYR A 86 -17.25 -6.17 18.10
N THR A 87 -16.97 -6.15 19.41
CA THR A 87 -16.63 -7.34 20.21
C THR A 87 -17.81 -8.29 20.44
N THR A 88 -19.06 -7.80 20.32
CA THR A 88 -20.25 -8.64 20.47
C THR A 88 -20.79 -9.11 19.13
N ASN A 89 -21.09 -8.17 18.22
CA ASN A 89 -21.56 -8.41 16.85
C ASN A 89 -21.48 -7.10 16.03
N ASP A 90 -21.81 -7.16 14.75
CA ASP A 90 -21.67 -6.01 13.82
C ASP A 90 -22.83 -5.00 13.89
N THR A 91 -23.81 -5.21 14.77
CA THR A 91 -25.00 -4.34 14.92
C THR A 91 -25.10 -3.68 16.30
N THR A 92 -24.14 -3.95 17.18
CA THR A 92 -24.00 -3.34 18.50
C THR A 92 -22.91 -2.28 18.48
N ALA A 93 -22.91 -1.38 19.47
CA ALA A 93 -21.87 -0.36 19.55
C ALA A 93 -20.49 -1.02 19.73
N PRO A 94 -19.45 -0.52 19.05
CA PRO A 94 -18.09 -1.02 19.21
C PRO A 94 -17.52 -0.63 20.58
N ALA A 95 -16.43 -1.28 20.97
CA ALA A 95 -15.69 -0.96 22.17
C ALA A 95 -15.18 0.50 22.16
N THR A 96 -15.04 1.10 23.35
CA THR A 96 -14.56 2.49 23.52
C THR A 96 -13.04 2.60 23.58
N VAL A 97 -12.32 1.57 23.16
CA VAL A 97 -10.85 1.48 23.19
C VAL A 97 -10.33 1.15 21.79
N VAL A 98 -9.02 1.32 21.61
CA VAL A 98 -8.33 1.12 20.33
C VAL A 98 -8.51 -0.33 19.87
N THR A 99 -8.71 -0.55 18.57
CA THR A 99 -8.84 -1.92 18.03
C THR A 99 -7.52 -2.67 18.10
N PHE A 100 -6.42 -2.02 17.74
CA PHE A 100 -5.07 -2.60 17.84
C PHE A 100 -4.05 -1.56 18.31
N ASP A 101 -3.44 -1.78 19.47
CA ASP A 101 -2.46 -0.88 20.08
C ASP A 101 -1.09 -1.54 20.21
N PHE A 102 -0.09 -0.93 19.56
CA PHE A 102 1.32 -1.33 19.66
C PHE A 102 1.88 -1.13 21.06
N ASN A 103 1.26 -0.30 21.91
CA ASN A 103 1.53 -0.17 23.34
C ASN A 103 3.03 0.00 23.67
N SER A 104 3.65 0.95 22.97
CA SER A 104 5.06 1.35 23.06
C SER A 104 6.06 0.22 22.82
N LYS A 105 5.68 -0.83 22.08
CA LYS A 105 6.63 -1.86 21.62
C LYS A 105 7.38 -1.38 20.40
N ASN A 106 8.58 -1.92 20.22
CA ASN A 106 9.46 -1.61 19.11
C ASN A 106 9.58 -2.81 18.16
N TYR A 107 10.01 -2.56 16.92
CA TYR A 107 10.32 -3.61 15.93
C TYR A 107 9.15 -4.55 15.60
N LEU A 108 7.92 -4.06 15.65
CA LEU A 108 6.74 -4.80 15.22
C LEU A 108 6.38 -4.44 13.78
N THR A 109 6.16 -5.47 12.96
CA THR A 109 5.63 -5.34 11.61
C THR A 109 4.29 -6.05 11.53
N VAL A 110 3.24 -5.31 11.19
CA VAL A 110 1.86 -5.82 11.07
C VAL A 110 1.41 -5.75 9.62
N GLU A 111 0.93 -6.87 9.07
CA GLU A 111 0.71 -7.04 7.62
C GLU A 111 -0.60 -7.73 7.28
N ASN A 112 -1.24 -7.34 6.17
CA ASN A 112 -2.39 -8.03 5.55
C ASN A 112 -3.62 -8.20 6.45
N ILE A 113 -3.90 -7.22 7.31
CA ILE A 113 -5.04 -7.24 8.23
C ILE A 113 -6.01 -6.09 7.92
N LEU A 114 -7.31 -6.40 7.94
CA LEU A 114 -8.37 -5.41 7.99
C LEU A 114 -8.69 -5.07 9.45
N PHE A 115 -8.53 -3.80 9.83
CA PHE A 115 -8.97 -3.26 11.10
C PHE A 115 -10.31 -2.57 10.93
N VAL A 116 -11.33 -3.06 11.64
CA VAL A 116 -12.64 -2.39 11.72
C VAL A 116 -12.73 -1.71 13.07
N GLY A 117 -12.42 -0.42 13.05
CA GLY A 117 -12.48 0.45 14.21
C GLY A 117 -13.81 1.18 14.30
N GLY A 118 -14.23 1.44 15.53
CA GLY A 118 -15.37 2.31 15.79
C GLY A 118 -15.38 2.68 17.27
N ASN A 119 -15.87 3.88 17.58
CA ASN A 119 -16.00 4.33 18.95
C ASN A 119 -17.34 5.06 19.14
N PRO A 120 -18.13 4.73 20.17
CA PRO A 120 -19.39 5.41 20.45
C PRO A 120 -19.25 6.72 21.25
N THR A 121 -18.13 6.98 21.94
CA THR A 121 -18.03 8.04 22.97
C THR A 121 -16.70 8.83 23.12
N SER A 122 -15.49 8.39 22.72
CA SER A 122 -14.24 9.22 22.71
C SER A 122 -12.98 8.58 22.08
N ASN A 123 -12.14 9.36 21.37
CA ASN A 123 -10.69 9.20 21.05
C ASN A 123 -10.06 7.81 20.73
N ALA A 124 -10.80 6.73 20.50
CA ALA A 124 -10.19 5.48 20.07
C ALA A 124 -9.95 5.44 18.57
N SER A 125 -8.73 5.02 18.20
CA SER A 125 -8.35 4.80 16.81
C SER A 125 -8.61 3.37 16.37
N GLY A 126 -8.59 3.11 15.07
CA GLY A 126 -8.43 1.75 14.56
C GLY A 126 -7.10 1.15 15.03
N VAL A 127 -6.00 1.83 14.73
CA VAL A 127 -4.66 1.40 15.14
C VAL A 127 -3.94 2.52 15.89
N ASN A 128 -3.32 2.19 17.02
CA ASN A 128 -2.35 3.06 17.69
C ASN A 128 -0.94 2.51 17.48
N ILE A 129 -0.05 3.37 16.98
CA ILE A 129 1.36 3.03 16.78
C ILE A 129 2.20 3.96 17.68
N SER A 130 2.96 3.34 18.55
CA SER A 130 3.86 4.00 19.50
C SER A 130 5.13 3.17 19.63
N GLY A 131 6.19 3.73 20.21
CA GLY A 131 7.51 3.12 20.16
C GLY A 131 8.21 3.36 18.82
N ASN A 132 9.20 2.52 18.51
CA ASN A 132 10.18 2.76 17.46
C ASN A 132 10.34 1.56 16.52
N ASN A 133 10.72 1.82 15.26
CA ASN A 133 10.99 0.81 14.23
C ASN A 133 9.78 -0.07 13.92
N ASN A 134 8.58 0.51 13.94
CA ASN A 134 7.33 -0.21 13.72
C ASN A 134 6.81 0.00 12.30
N LYS A 135 6.14 -1.01 11.76
CA LYS A 135 5.62 -0.99 10.39
C LYS A 135 4.18 -1.48 10.33
N LEU A 136 3.39 -0.82 9.49
CA LEU A 136 2.06 -1.25 9.08
C LEU A 136 2.03 -1.34 7.56
N ILE A 137 1.85 -2.54 7.00
CA ILE A 137 2.03 -2.79 5.58
C ILE A 137 0.84 -3.54 5.01
N ASN A 138 0.32 -3.13 3.85
CA ASN A 138 -0.79 -3.83 3.18
C ASN A 138 -2.05 -3.99 4.06
N CYS A 139 -2.28 -3.06 4.99
CA CYS A 139 -3.43 -3.09 5.87
C CYS A 139 -4.57 -2.21 5.36
N ALA A 140 -5.78 -2.59 5.70
CA ALA A 140 -6.96 -1.76 5.50
C ALA A 140 -7.50 -1.32 6.85
N ILE A 141 -7.93 -0.06 6.96
CA ILE A 141 -8.57 0.45 8.18
C ILE A 141 -9.89 1.10 7.79
N LEU A 142 -10.97 0.52 8.28
CA LEU A 142 -12.30 1.09 8.23
C LEU A 142 -12.62 1.68 9.60
N ALA A 143 -12.56 3.00 9.72
CA ALA A 143 -12.86 3.72 10.96
C ALA A 143 -14.20 4.46 10.82
N VAL A 144 -15.26 3.89 11.41
CA VAL A 144 -16.65 4.35 11.29
C VAL A 144 -17.24 4.89 12.60
N GLY A 145 -16.40 5.51 13.44
CA GLY A 145 -16.80 6.03 14.76
C GLY A 145 -17.89 7.12 14.72
N LYS A 146 -18.63 7.27 15.82
CA LYS A 146 -19.81 8.15 15.93
C LYS A 146 -19.48 9.62 16.27
N GLN A 147 -18.23 9.94 16.64
CA GLN A 147 -17.85 11.25 17.22
C GLN A 147 -16.51 11.78 16.66
N SER A 148 -16.32 13.09 16.79
CA SER A 148 -15.06 13.81 16.50
C SER A 148 -13.91 13.29 17.37
N GLY A 149 -12.76 12.95 16.79
CA GLY A 149 -11.56 12.49 17.50
C GLY A 149 -11.20 11.00 17.32
N GLY A 150 -12.00 10.22 16.59
CA GLY A 150 -11.67 8.83 16.24
C GLY A 150 -10.81 8.74 14.97
N TYR A 151 -9.53 8.38 15.09
CA TYR A 151 -8.59 8.30 13.97
C TYR A 151 -8.60 6.91 13.32
N SER A 152 -8.19 6.79 12.06
CA SER A 152 -7.86 5.46 11.51
C SER A 152 -6.56 4.97 12.13
N ILE A 153 -5.55 5.84 12.16
CA ILE A 153 -4.25 5.60 12.78
C ILE A 153 -3.89 6.79 13.67
N TYR A 154 -3.48 6.49 14.90
CA TYR A 154 -2.85 7.44 15.79
C TYR A 154 -1.40 7.07 16.02
N ILE A 155 -0.50 8.02 15.81
CA ILE A 155 0.94 7.85 15.98
C ILE A 155 1.40 8.75 17.13
N SER A 156 1.98 8.17 18.17
CA SER A 156 2.63 8.94 19.23
C SER A 156 4.14 8.73 19.21
N CYS A 157 4.87 9.78 18.89
CA CYS A 157 6.33 9.78 18.92
C CYS A 157 6.86 10.14 20.30
N ALA A 158 8.09 9.72 20.61
CA ALA A 158 8.82 10.23 21.76
C ALA A 158 9.58 11.52 21.39
N ALA A 159 9.71 12.44 22.35
CA ALA A 159 10.43 13.69 22.14
C ALA A 159 11.93 13.41 21.91
N ASN A 160 12.55 14.08 20.94
CA ASN A 160 14.00 13.97 20.65
C ASN A 160 14.47 12.53 20.31
N VAL A 161 13.59 11.72 19.74
CA VAL A 161 13.88 10.35 19.32
C VAL A 161 13.24 10.10 17.95
N ALA A 162 14.00 9.53 17.02
CA ALA A 162 13.46 9.04 15.76
C ALA A 162 12.57 7.81 16.03
N SER A 163 11.29 7.92 15.75
CA SER A 163 10.34 6.81 15.87
C SER A 163 10.53 5.77 14.76
N THR A 164 11.01 6.14 13.57
CA THR A 164 11.23 5.19 12.46
C THR A 164 9.98 4.35 12.19
N ILE A 165 8.84 5.02 12.02
CA ILE A 165 7.54 4.38 11.77
C ILE A 165 7.27 4.39 10.27
N LEU A 166 6.88 3.24 9.71
CA LEU A 166 6.50 3.12 8.30
C LEU A 166 5.05 2.66 8.16
N ILE A 167 4.25 3.46 7.45
CA ILE A 167 2.93 3.06 6.95
C ILE A 167 3.05 2.93 5.43
N ASP A 168 2.90 1.72 4.91
CA ASP A 168 3.13 1.43 3.49
C ASP A 168 1.97 0.64 2.89
N ARG A 169 1.55 1.03 1.68
CA ARG A 169 0.49 0.33 0.91
C ARG A 169 -0.78 0.07 1.73
N CYS A 170 -1.20 1.04 2.53
CA CYS A 170 -2.42 0.92 3.35
C CYS A 170 -3.62 1.64 2.71
N ARG A 171 -4.82 1.10 2.94
CA ARG A 171 -6.10 1.73 2.56
C ARG A 171 -6.84 2.20 3.79
N LEU A 172 -7.13 3.50 3.86
CA LEU A 172 -7.80 4.10 5.01
C LEU A 172 -9.11 4.74 4.56
N LEU A 173 -10.20 4.36 5.21
CA LEU A 173 -11.48 5.06 5.10
C LEU A 173 -11.88 5.56 6.49
N ASN A 174 -11.91 6.88 6.65
CA ASN A 174 -12.41 7.53 7.87
C ASN A 174 -13.60 8.45 7.55
N LEU A 175 -14.76 8.19 8.15
CA LEU A 175 -15.97 8.91 7.78
C LEU A 175 -16.28 10.16 8.63
N ARG A 176 -15.49 10.45 9.68
CA ARG A 176 -15.86 11.48 10.68
C ARG A 176 -14.72 12.30 11.29
N SER A 177 -13.47 11.83 11.24
CA SER A 177 -12.29 12.52 11.79
C SER A 177 -11.11 12.42 10.81
N GLN A 178 -9.92 12.82 11.28
CA GLN A 178 -8.68 12.66 10.56
C GLN A 178 -8.37 11.17 10.36
N ALA A 179 -7.82 10.81 9.20
CA ALA A 179 -7.39 9.44 8.98
C ALA A 179 -6.12 9.12 9.78
N ILE A 180 -5.06 9.91 9.63
CA ILE A 180 -3.81 9.73 10.37
C ILE A 180 -3.55 10.97 11.23
N TYR A 181 -3.36 10.74 12.53
CA TYR A 181 -3.04 11.78 13.49
C TYR A 181 -1.69 11.50 14.15
N VAL A 182 -0.73 12.39 13.95
CA VAL A 182 0.65 12.25 14.45
C VAL A 182 0.91 13.25 15.56
N VAL A 183 1.38 12.77 16.70
CA VAL A 183 1.77 13.60 17.85
C VAL A 183 3.28 13.68 17.98
N LEU A 184 3.82 14.90 17.94
CA LEU A 184 5.25 15.21 18.07
C LEU A 184 5.50 16.02 19.35
N PRO A 185 5.96 15.38 20.44
CA PRO A 185 6.20 16.09 21.70
C PRO A 185 7.38 17.07 21.63
N ARG A 186 7.20 18.23 22.25
CA ARG A 186 8.22 19.25 22.43
C ARG A 186 9.26 18.80 23.45
N ASN A 187 10.51 19.22 23.26
CA ASN A 187 11.62 18.89 24.16
C ASN A 187 12.46 20.13 24.53
N ALA A 188 13.40 19.96 25.46
CA ALA A 188 14.22 21.05 26.00
C ALA A 188 15.63 21.14 25.38
N SER A 189 15.96 20.29 24.40
CA SER A 189 17.33 20.11 23.91
C SER A 189 17.55 20.61 22.48
N ALA A 190 16.78 20.11 21.50
CA ALA A 190 16.97 20.42 20.08
C ALA A 190 15.73 20.09 19.23
N HIS A 191 15.61 20.72 18.06
CA HIS A 191 14.66 20.25 17.04
C HIS A 191 15.04 18.83 16.63
N TYR A 192 14.04 17.99 16.37
CA TYR A 192 14.28 16.59 16.06
C TYR A 192 13.41 16.09 14.91
N ASP A 193 13.93 15.08 14.23
CA ASP A 193 13.25 14.33 13.19
C ASP A 193 12.53 13.14 13.82
N ALA A 194 11.21 13.05 13.63
CA ALA A 194 10.41 11.93 14.12
C ALA A 194 10.58 10.67 13.26
N ALA A 195 11.08 10.79 12.04
CA ALA A 195 11.26 9.72 11.06
C ALA A 195 9.98 8.89 10.86
N VAL A 196 8.87 9.56 10.59
CA VAL A 196 7.59 8.91 10.27
C VAL A 196 7.36 8.99 8.78
N THR A 197 7.26 7.84 8.10
CA THR A 197 7.01 7.75 6.66
C THR A 197 5.64 7.13 6.41
N ILE A 198 4.80 7.85 5.67
CA ILE A 198 3.51 7.40 5.17
C ILE A 198 3.62 7.36 3.64
N ARG A 199 3.60 6.17 3.05
CA ARG A 199 3.81 6.05 1.60
C ARG A 199 2.90 5.03 0.92
N ASN A 200 2.69 5.22 -0.39
CA ASN A 200 1.84 4.36 -1.21
C ASN A 200 0.44 4.12 -0.62
N CYS A 201 -0.09 5.04 0.20
CA CYS A 201 -1.36 4.85 0.87
C CYS A 201 -2.49 5.54 0.09
N CYS A 202 -3.66 4.90 0.04
CA CYS A 202 -4.90 5.54 -0.40
C CYS A 202 -5.71 5.90 0.84
N ILE A 203 -5.87 7.19 1.09
CA ILE A 203 -6.48 7.73 2.30
C ILE A 203 -7.70 8.55 1.90
N VAL A 204 -8.87 8.09 2.32
CA VAL A 204 -10.15 8.75 2.06
C VAL A 204 -10.77 9.18 3.39
N THR A 205 -11.03 10.48 3.51
CA THR A 205 -11.76 11.06 4.63
C THR A 205 -12.96 11.86 4.14
N ILE A 206 -14.02 11.90 4.96
CA ILE A 206 -15.18 12.75 4.69
C ILE A 206 -15.10 13.98 5.61
N GLY A 207 -14.79 15.13 5.02
CA GLY A 207 -14.86 16.44 5.69
C GLY A 207 -13.79 16.70 6.75
N ASN A 208 -12.65 16.00 6.73
CA ASN A 208 -11.53 16.19 7.66
C ASN A 208 -10.17 15.94 6.98
N ASP A 209 -9.07 16.10 7.70
CA ASP A 209 -7.71 15.99 7.17
C ASP A 209 -7.30 14.51 6.93
N CYS A 210 -6.58 14.23 5.84
CA CYS A 210 -6.02 12.89 5.62
C CYS A 210 -4.87 12.62 6.60
N VAL A 211 -3.92 13.55 6.70
CA VAL A 211 -2.81 13.50 7.65
C VAL A 211 -2.74 14.82 8.44
N GLN A 212 -2.79 14.72 9.76
CA GLN A 212 -2.68 15.87 10.65
C GLN A 212 -1.53 15.67 11.65
N ILE A 213 -0.72 16.71 11.84
CA ILE A 213 0.43 16.71 12.73
C ILE A 213 0.21 17.74 13.84
N ASN A 214 0.28 17.25 15.07
CA ASN A 214 0.03 18.02 16.27
C ASN A 214 1.24 17.97 17.21
N PRO A 215 1.69 19.12 17.74
CA PRO A 215 2.64 19.11 18.82
C PRO A 215 1.97 18.75 20.15
N SER A 216 2.78 18.38 21.13
CA SER A 216 2.36 18.24 22.53
C SER A 216 3.48 18.65 23.49
N GLY A 217 3.19 18.79 24.78
CA GLY A 217 4.18 19.17 25.80
C GLY A 217 4.57 20.65 25.76
N THR A 218 5.59 21.01 26.54
CA THR A 218 5.91 22.43 26.86
C THR A 218 7.37 22.85 26.57
N GLY A 219 8.20 21.99 25.96
CA GLY A 219 9.62 22.29 25.69
C GLY A 219 9.86 23.34 24.60
N SER A 220 11.04 23.97 24.52
CA SER A 220 11.30 25.04 23.54
C SER A 220 11.57 24.55 22.11
N PHE A 221 11.83 23.24 21.94
CA PHE A 221 12.18 22.67 20.65
C PHE A 221 11.09 21.76 20.10
N TYR A 222 10.91 21.84 18.79
CA TYR A 222 9.81 21.24 18.06
C TYR A 222 10.24 20.02 17.26
N GLY A 223 9.34 19.04 17.13
CA GLY A 223 9.48 17.93 16.21
C GLY A 223 9.07 18.29 14.78
N GLY A 224 9.54 17.50 13.82
CA GLY A 224 9.11 17.50 12.43
C GLY A 224 9.43 16.14 11.79
N GLY A 225 9.73 16.10 10.49
CA GLY A 225 10.16 14.86 9.82
C GLY A 225 9.06 13.80 9.69
N VAL A 226 7.86 14.26 9.34
CA VAL A 226 6.78 13.39 8.86
C VAL A 226 6.75 13.51 7.35
N ASP A 227 7.00 12.40 6.66
CA ASP A 227 7.10 12.34 5.21
C ASP A 227 5.89 11.59 4.62
N VAL A 228 5.16 12.28 3.73
CA VAL A 228 4.04 11.72 2.98
C VAL A 228 4.45 11.57 1.52
N GLU A 229 4.56 10.34 1.03
CA GLU A 229 5.12 10.08 -0.30
C GLU A 229 4.23 9.17 -1.15
N SER A 230 4.00 9.53 -2.41
CA SER A 230 3.27 8.65 -3.33
C SER A 230 1.91 8.24 -2.76
N CYS A 231 1.22 9.12 -2.06
CA CYS A 231 -0.09 8.85 -1.48
C CYS A 231 -1.20 9.50 -2.28
N THR A 232 -2.36 8.84 -2.33
CA THR A 232 -3.60 9.45 -2.83
C THR A 232 -4.41 9.88 -1.61
N LEU A 233 -4.58 11.19 -1.44
CA LEU A 233 -5.20 11.83 -0.29
C LEU A 233 -6.52 12.50 -0.73
N PHE A 234 -7.65 11.90 -0.41
CA PHE A 234 -8.97 12.44 -0.65
C PHE A 234 -9.57 12.89 0.69
N GLY A 235 -9.69 14.20 0.91
CA GLY A 235 -10.16 14.72 2.20
C GLY A 235 -10.23 16.24 2.23
N GLN A 236 -10.59 16.85 3.35
CA GLN A 236 -10.65 18.32 3.47
C GLN A 236 -9.28 18.99 3.32
N VAL A 237 -8.23 18.36 3.84
CA VAL A 237 -6.83 18.76 3.68
C VAL A 237 -6.01 17.49 3.51
N GLY A 238 -5.07 17.45 2.56
CA GLY A 238 -4.17 16.31 2.40
C GLY A 238 -3.21 16.18 3.58
N LEU A 239 -2.47 17.26 3.88
CA LEU A 239 -1.52 17.33 4.99
C LEU A 239 -1.66 18.67 5.74
N ARG A 240 -1.84 18.61 7.06
CA ARG A 240 -1.92 19.79 7.95
C ARG A 240 -0.92 19.76 9.10
N THR A 241 -0.29 20.91 9.39
CA THR A 241 0.23 21.24 10.72
C THR A 241 -0.72 22.19 11.46
N ILE A 242 -1.18 21.84 12.67
CA ILE A 242 -2.28 22.59 13.32
C ILE A 242 -1.84 23.81 14.15
N THR A 243 -0.58 23.86 14.59
CA THR A 243 -0.06 25.01 15.35
C THR A 243 1.28 25.49 14.82
N ALA A 244 1.71 26.66 15.30
CA ALA A 244 3.03 27.22 15.03
C ALA A 244 4.18 26.47 15.74
N GLU A 245 3.89 25.45 16.56
CA GLU A 245 4.85 24.78 17.44
C GLU A 245 5.42 23.48 16.83
N LEU A 246 5.65 23.49 15.52
CA LEU A 246 6.34 22.43 14.77
C LEU A 246 7.59 23.00 14.08
N SER A 247 8.58 22.13 13.87
CA SER A 247 9.90 22.52 13.37
C SER A 247 9.82 23.10 11.96
N THR A 248 10.48 24.23 11.74
CA THR A 248 10.70 24.81 10.40
C THR A 248 12.09 24.48 9.84
N THR A 249 13.01 24.00 10.68
CA THR A 249 14.35 23.55 10.26
C THR A 249 14.36 22.07 9.86
N ILE A 250 13.36 21.32 10.31
CA ILE A 250 13.11 19.92 9.96
C ILE A 250 11.64 19.85 9.52
N PRO A 251 11.32 20.38 8.33
CA PRO A 251 9.94 20.42 7.84
C PRO A 251 9.37 19.02 7.70
N CYS A 252 8.05 18.92 7.77
CA CYS A 252 7.34 17.76 7.25
C CYS A 252 7.28 17.87 5.73
N THR A 253 7.23 16.75 5.03
CA THR A 253 7.26 16.74 3.57
C THR A 253 6.04 16.04 2.99
N ILE A 254 5.59 16.52 1.84
CA ILE A 254 4.64 15.80 0.99
C ILE A 254 5.14 15.81 -0.45
N ASN A 255 5.42 14.64 -1.00
CA ASN A 255 6.01 14.51 -2.33
C ASN A 255 5.33 13.41 -3.15
N ASN A 256 5.36 13.57 -4.47
CA ASN A 256 4.79 12.61 -5.42
C ASN A 256 3.34 12.22 -5.09
N SER A 257 2.56 13.09 -4.44
CA SER A 257 1.25 12.74 -3.89
C SER A 257 0.11 13.46 -4.60
N LEU A 258 -1.01 12.77 -4.68
CA LEU A 258 -2.24 13.24 -5.29
C LEU A 258 -3.16 13.75 -4.19
N VAL A 259 -3.39 15.05 -4.13
CA VAL A 259 -4.20 15.70 -3.09
C VAL A 259 -5.51 16.19 -3.69
N ILE A 260 -6.63 15.66 -3.20
CA ILE A 260 -7.98 15.98 -3.65
C ILE A 260 -8.73 16.57 -2.46
N SER A 261 -8.90 17.90 -2.45
CA SER A 261 -9.51 18.62 -1.31
C SER A 261 -10.66 19.55 -1.65
N GLY A 262 -11.16 19.50 -2.89
CA GLY A 262 -12.39 20.19 -3.29
C GLY A 262 -12.38 21.68 -2.98
N ALA A 263 -13.35 22.18 -2.22
CA ALA A 263 -13.51 23.61 -1.89
C ALA A 263 -12.62 24.12 -0.74
N SER A 264 -11.70 23.30 -0.21
CA SER A 264 -10.88 23.60 0.96
C SER A 264 -9.41 23.93 0.58
N THR A 265 -8.54 24.01 1.59
CA THR A 265 -7.09 24.10 1.42
C THR A 265 -6.48 22.72 1.20
N GLY A 266 -5.73 22.53 0.10
CA GLY A 266 -5.09 21.24 -0.21
C GLY A 266 -4.00 20.86 0.79
N ILE A 267 -3.01 21.73 0.99
CA ILE A 267 -1.93 21.54 1.97
C ILE A 267 -1.84 22.78 2.85
N LEU A 268 -1.84 22.59 4.17
CA LEU A 268 -1.97 23.69 5.13
C LEU A 268 -0.90 23.60 6.22
N ALA A 269 0.03 24.54 6.20
CA ALA A 269 0.88 24.80 7.35
C ALA A 269 0.34 25.96 8.19
N THR A 270 0.48 25.88 9.50
CA THR A 270 0.18 27.03 10.37
C THR A 270 1.25 28.11 10.26
N THR A 271 2.53 27.71 10.18
CA THR A 271 3.67 28.62 10.01
C THR A 271 4.46 28.27 8.75
N SER A 272 4.92 29.30 8.02
CA SER A 272 5.74 29.11 6.82
C SER A 272 7.00 28.30 7.13
N GLY A 273 7.30 27.32 6.29
CA GLY A 273 8.47 26.45 6.44
C GLY A 273 8.23 25.19 7.28
N GLN A 274 7.03 24.97 7.86
CA GLN A 274 6.73 23.70 8.54
C GLN A 274 6.44 22.55 7.57
N ILE A 275 6.00 22.86 6.34
CA ILE A 275 5.76 21.89 5.29
C ILE A 275 6.53 22.33 4.03
N THR A 276 7.26 21.39 3.43
CA THR A 276 7.79 21.48 2.07
C THR A 276 7.09 20.47 1.17
N GLU A 277 6.95 20.78 -0.11
CA GLU A 277 6.23 19.91 -1.04
C GLU A 277 6.83 19.96 -2.45
N ASN A 278 6.81 18.86 -3.20
CA ASN A 278 7.24 18.85 -4.60
C ASN A 278 6.62 17.66 -5.37
N TYR A 279 6.51 17.79 -6.70
CA TYR A 279 5.91 16.77 -7.58
C TYR A 279 4.51 16.31 -7.15
N ASN A 280 3.71 17.19 -6.56
CA ASN A 280 2.33 16.89 -6.20
C ASN A 280 1.37 17.38 -7.27
N ARG A 281 0.23 16.72 -7.35
CA ARG A 281 -0.96 17.25 -8.02
C ARG A 281 -1.97 17.61 -6.96
N ILE A 282 -2.27 18.90 -6.85
CA ILE A 282 -3.12 19.42 -5.77
C ILE A 282 -4.38 19.98 -6.39
N TRP A 283 -5.47 19.22 -6.28
CA TRP A 283 -6.79 19.63 -6.70
C TRP A 283 -7.56 20.20 -5.52
N SER A 284 -7.57 21.53 -5.40
CA SER A 284 -8.33 22.23 -4.35
C SER A 284 -8.56 23.70 -4.70
N ALA A 285 -9.49 24.35 -4.01
CA ALA A 285 -9.76 25.78 -4.16
C ALA A 285 -8.59 26.65 -3.69
N THR A 286 -7.95 26.24 -2.58
CA THR A 286 -6.74 26.88 -2.06
C THR A 286 -5.61 25.85 -1.99
N PRO A 287 -4.80 25.67 -3.05
CA PRO A 287 -3.79 24.61 -3.09
C PRO A 287 -2.82 24.58 -1.91
N ARG A 288 -2.43 25.75 -1.43
CA ARG A 288 -1.43 25.89 -0.36
C ARG A 288 -1.79 27.03 0.58
N SER A 289 -1.39 26.88 1.84
CA SER A 289 -1.33 27.97 2.81
C SER A 289 -0.09 27.79 3.69
N ASN A 290 0.82 28.76 3.67
CA ASN A 290 2.11 28.74 4.38
C ASN A 290 3.03 27.54 4.04
N VAL A 291 2.85 26.92 2.88
CA VAL A 291 3.67 25.77 2.44
C VAL A 291 4.82 26.27 1.57
N THR A 292 6.03 25.78 1.82
CA THR A 292 7.18 26.04 0.94
C THR A 292 7.04 25.19 -0.32
N ALA A 293 6.64 25.83 -1.41
CA ALA A 293 6.36 25.15 -2.67
C ALA A 293 7.64 24.74 -3.41
N GLY A 294 7.65 23.51 -3.92
CA GLY A 294 8.64 23.01 -4.86
C GLY A 294 8.30 23.41 -6.29
N ALA A 295 9.29 23.34 -7.18
CA ALA A 295 9.17 23.85 -8.55
C ALA A 295 8.26 23.01 -9.47
N ASN A 296 7.92 21.76 -9.10
CA ASN A 296 7.34 20.80 -10.04
C ASN A 296 5.88 20.45 -9.76
N SER A 297 5.30 20.93 -8.66
CA SER A 297 3.91 20.64 -8.31
C SER A 297 2.94 21.49 -9.11
N VAL A 298 1.80 20.90 -9.50
CA VAL A 298 0.76 21.59 -10.27
C VAL A 298 -0.51 21.75 -9.46
N THR A 299 -1.10 22.95 -9.53
CA THR A 299 -2.17 23.41 -8.63
C THR A 299 -3.26 24.24 -9.30
N ASP A 300 -3.23 24.35 -10.62
CA ASP A 300 -4.11 25.25 -11.39
C ASP A 300 -5.49 24.66 -11.70
N ASN A 301 -5.77 23.42 -11.27
CA ASN A 301 -6.99 22.66 -11.58
C ASN A 301 -7.31 22.60 -13.08
N ALA A 302 -6.32 22.81 -13.97
CA ALA A 302 -6.54 22.97 -15.40
C ALA A 302 -6.70 21.64 -16.16
N GLN A 303 -6.43 20.51 -15.51
CA GLN A 303 -6.43 19.19 -16.12
C GLN A 303 -7.44 18.28 -15.44
N ALA A 304 -8.26 17.58 -16.21
CA ALA A 304 -9.14 16.54 -15.67
C ALA A 304 -8.30 15.36 -15.15
N MET A 305 -8.50 14.97 -13.90
CA MET A 305 -7.65 13.95 -13.27
C MET A 305 -7.88 12.54 -13.83
N LEU A 306 -9.02 12.27 -14.46
CA LEU A 306 -9.36 10.98 -15.08
C LEU A 306 -9.03 9.80 -14.15
N LEU A 307 -9.78 9.68 -13.05
CA LEU A 307 -9.62 8.61 -12.06
C LEU A 307 -10.78 7.62 -12.12
N GLU A 308 -10.51 6.39 -11.72
CA GLU A 308 -11.54 5.40 -11.40
C GLU A 308 -12.29 5.81 -10.13
N PHE A 309 -13.61 5.70 -10.14
CA PHE A 309 -14.52 5.95 -9.03
C PHE A 309 -15.69 4.94 -9.00
N GLY A 310 -15.57 3.84 -9.75
CA GLY A 310 -16.58 2.78 -9.91
C GLY A 310 -17.27 2.79 -11.27
N GLN A 311 -16.93 3.72 -12.17
CA GLN A 311 -17.54 3.85 -13.48
C GLN A 311 -17.23 2.67 -14.42
N SER A 312 -16.06 2.04 -14.29
CA SER A 312 -15.70 0.87 -15.11
C SER A 312 -16.66 -0.30 -14.88
N LEU A 313 -17.05 -0.54 -13.62
CA LEU A 313 -18.05 -1.55 -13.25
C LEU A 313 -19.44 -1.28 -13.86
N ILE A 314 -19.82 0.00 -14.00
CA ILE A 314 -21.10 0.39 -14.61
C ILE A 314 -21.07 0.16 -16.13
N TRP A 315 -19.92 0.39 -16.76
CA TRP A 315 -19.75 0.25 -18.20
C TRP A 315 -19.52 -1.20 -18.65
N GLY A 316 -19.50 -2.15 -17.71
CA GLY A 316 -19.25 -3.56 -18.00
C GLY A 316 -17.79 -3.84 -18.35
N ASP A 317 -16.86 -3.01 -17.88
CA ASP A 317 -15.43 -3.34 -17.96
C ASP A 317 -15.19 -4.64 -17.18
N LEU A 318 -14.55 -5.61 -17.83
CA LEU A 318 -14.26 -6.92 -17.27
C LEU A 318 -13.01 -6.90 -16.39
N THR A 319 -12.28 -5.78 -16.36
CA THR A 319 -11.12 -5.57 -15.49
C THR A 319 -11.45 -4.47 -14.48
N PRO A 320 -12.06 -4.83 -13.32
CA PRO A 320 -12.33 -3.88 -12.25
C PRO A 320 -11.06 -3.12 -11.88
N ARG A 321 -11.13 -1.81 -11.96
CA ARG A 321 -10.04 -0.92 -11.52
C ARG A 321 -10.26 -0.50 -10.08
N ASP A 322 -9.17 -0.20 -9.41
CA ASP A 322 -9.24 0.24 -8.02
C ASP A 322 -9.81 1.66 -7.92
N PHE A 323 -10.57 1.93 -6.85
CA PHE A 323 -11.05 3.28 -6.56
C PHE A 323 -9.88 4.26 -6.45
N LEU A 324 -9.91 5.33 -7.24
CA LEU A 324 -8.87 6.35 -7.47
C LEU A 324 -7.63 5.90 -8.27
N GLU A 325 -7.67 4.74 -8.92
CA GLU A 325 -6.66 4.37 -9.91
C GLU A 325 -6.71 5.34 -11.13
N PRO A 326 -5.56 5.78 -11.65
CA PRO A 326 -5.52 6.58 -12.87
C PRO A 326 -6.09 5.84 -14.09
N MET A 327 -6.97 6.50 -14.85
CA MET A 327 -7.46 5.99 -16.12
C MET A 327 -6.49 6.27 -17.27
N THR A 328 -6.75 5.67 -18.43
CA THR A 328 -6.06 5.98 -19.69
C THR A 328 -6.06 7.49 -19.95
N GLY A 329 -4.88 8.05 -20.24
CA GLY A 329 -4.72 9.47 -20.57
C GLY A 329 -4.75 10.41 -19.37
N SER A 330 -4.84 9.89 -18.14
CA SER A 330 -4.79 10.71 -16.94
C SER A 330 -3.50 11.55 -16.86
N PRO A 331 -3.58 12.84 -16.53
CA PRO A 331 -2.42 13.72 -16.36
C PRO A 331 -1.57 13.38 -15.13
N VAL A 332 -2.05 12.45 -14.29
CA VAL A 332 -1.32 11.97 -13.11
C VAL A 332 -0.31 10.87 -13.50
N LEU A 333 -0.51 10.22 -14.65
CA LEU A 333 0.39 9.19 -15.18
C LEU A 333 1.65 9.82 -15.75
N GLY A 334 2.82 9.29 -15.36
CA GLY A 334 4.10 9.78 -15.89
C GLY A 334 4.48 11.20 -15.46
N PHE A 335 3.80 11.77 -14.46
CA PHE A 335 4.10 13.09 -13.91
C PHE A 335 5.05 13.01 -12.71
N GLY A 336 4.91 11.95 -11.93
CA GLY A 336 5.51 11.77 -10.63
C GLY A 336 7.01 11.57 -10.64
N ASN A 337 7.65 11.96 -9.54
CA ASN A 337 9.07 11.74 -9.29
C ASN A 337 9.31 11.48 -7.81
N THR A 338 10.08 10.44 -7.53
CA THR A 338 10.42 9.97 -6.18
C THR A 338 11.90 10.13 -5.87
N ALA A 339 12.69 10.77 -6.75
CA ALA A 339 14.14 10.95 -6.57
C ALA A 339 14.54 11.72 -5.31
N SER A 340 13.62 12.50 -4.72
CA SER A 340 13.82 13.19 -3.44
C SER A 340 13.52 12.31 -2.22
N SER A 341 12.99 11.10 -2.41
CA SER A 341 12.79 10.14 -1.34
C SER A 341 14.06 9.35 -1.08
N PRO A 342 14.45 9.15 0.20
CA PRO A 342 15.59 8.31 0.54
C PRO A 342 15.34 6.83 0.23
N THR A 343 14.08 6.39 0.17
CA THR A 343 13.70 5.02 -0.24
C THR A 343 12.47 5.05 -1.16
N PRO A 344 12.67 5.42 -2.44
CA PRO A 344 11.58 5.51 -3.41
C PRO A 344 10.78 4.20 -3.49
N PRO A 345 9.45 4.24 -3.47
CA PRO A 345 8.66 3.03 -3.62
C PRO A 345 8.86 2.42 -5.01
N THR A 346 9.18 1.13 -5.06
CA THR A 346 9.35 0.36 -6.30
C THR A 346 8.06 -0.32 -6.76
N THR A 347 7.05 -0.36 -5.88
CA THR A 347 5.72 -0.88 -6.15
C THR A 347 4.66 0.12 -5.71
N ASP A 348 3.47 0.03 -6.32
CA ASP A 348 2.30 0.83 -5.99
C ASP A 348 1.50 0.20 -4.82
N LEU A 349 0.32 0.76 -4.52
CA LEU A 349 -0.57 0.26 -3.47
C LEU A 349 -0.96 -1.21 -3.63
N THR A 350 -1.05 -1.70 -4.87
CA THR A 350 -1.43 -3.10 -5.16
C THR A 350 -0.23 -4.05 -5.16
N GLY A 351 0.97 -3.53 -4.86
CA GLY A 351 2.21 -4.31 -4.91
C GLY A 351 2.70 -4.53 -6.34
N ARG A 352 2.13 -3.85 -7.34
CA ARG A 352 2.56 -3.95 -8.74
C ARG A 352 3.67 -2.93 -9.03
N PRO A 353 4.54 -3.18 -10.04
CA PRO A 353 5.74 -2.37 -10.22
C PRO A 353 5.46 -0.94 -10.67
N ARG A 354 6.32 0.00 -10.25
CA ARG A 354 6.37 1.39 -10.74
C ARG A 354 7.61 1.64 -11.59
N PRO A 355 7.57 2.55 -12.58
CA PRO A 355 6.37 3.14 -13.19
C PRO A 355 5.59 2.11 -14.02
N SER A 356 4.28 2.34 -14.23
CA SER A 356 3.48 1.51 -15.15
C SER A 356 2.33 2.27 -15.81
N GLY A 357 2.08 1.95 -17.09
CA GLY A 357 0.84 2.32 -17.80
C GLY A 357 0.71 3.76 -18.26
N GLY A 358 1.69 4.61 -17.96
CA GLY A 358 1.73 6.02 -18.35
C GLY A 358 2.46 6.33 -19.66
N ALA A 359 3.02 5.33 -20.36
CA ALA A 359 3.94 5.53 -21.49
C ALA A 359 5.06 6.55 -21.16
N SER A 360 5.58 6.45 -19.93
CA SER A 360 6.58 7.35 -19.36
C SER A 360 7.50 6.56 -18.42
N THR A 361 8.75 7.02 -18.29
CA THR A 361 9.71 6.49 -17.30
C THR A 361 9.56 7.15 -15.94
N SER A 362 8.76 8.20 -15.86
CA SER A 362 8.35 8.83 -14.61
C SER A 362 7.18 8.08 -13.98
N TYR A 363 7.04 8.20 -12.67
CA TYR A 363 5.99 7.49 -11.93
C TYR A 363 4.65 8.18 -12.15
N ALA A 364 3.55 7.50 -11.81
CA ALA A 364 2.32 8.20 -11.50
C ALA A 364 2.50 9.00 -10.20
N VAL A 365 1.72 10.07 -10.05
CA VAL A 365 1.56 10.73 -8.75
C VAL A 365 0.46 10.02 -7.95
N GLY A 366 0.68 9.86 -6.65
CA GLY A 366 -0.22 9.15 -5.76
C GLY A 366 0.08 7.66 -5.61
N ALA A 367 -0.88 6.94 -5.03
CA ALA A 367 -0.69 5.57 -4.54
C ALA A 367 -0.70 4.49 -5.62
N PHE A 368 -1.25 4.79 -6.79
CA PHE A 368 -1.49 3.82 -7.86
C PHE A 368 -0.69 4.18 -9.11
N GLU A 369 -0.23 3.15 -9.81
CA GLU A 369 0.04 3.24 -11.24
C GLU A 369 -1.20 2.73 -12.01
N ARG A 370 -1.18 2.84 -13.34
CA ARG A 370 -2.19 2.17 -14.15
C ARG A 370 -1.67 0.83 -14.63
N HIS A 371 -2.46 -0.20 -14.40
CA HIS A 371 -2.11 -1.55 -14.82
C HIS A 371 -3.07 -2.12 -15.87
N ASP A 372 -2.70 -3.28 -16.41
CA ASP A 372 -3.44 -4.00 -17.45
C ASP A 372 -3.69 -3.12 -18.67
N THR A 373 -2.59 -2.53 -19.16
CA THR A 373 -2.62 -1.49 -20.21
C THR A 373 -2.40 -2.03 -21.62
N GLY A 374 -2.35 -3.35 -21.77
CA GLY A 374 -2.24 -4.03 -23.06
C GLY A 374 -3.35 -3.61 -24.02
N VAL A 375 -2.95 -3.27 -25.24
CA VAL A 375 -3.85 -2.95 -26.34
C VAL A 375 -3.55 -3.86 -27.53
N ILE A 376 -4.53 -4.11 -28.38
CA ILE A 376 -4.29 -4.82 -29.63
C ILE A 376 -3.41 -3.98 -30.57
N ASP A 377 -2.41 -4.61 -31.18
CA ASP A 377 -1.61 -4.03 -32.26
C ASP A 377 -1.79 -4.92 -33.50
N THR A 378 -2.36 -4.35 -34.57
CA THR A 378 -2.89 -5.07 -35.74
C THR A 378 -1.82 -5.44 -36.77
N GLY A 379 -0.56 -5.55 -36.34
CA GLY A 379 0.53 -6.05 -37.19
C GLY A 379 0.42 -7.54 -37.47
N SER A 380 1.29 -8.06 -38.33
CA SER A 380 1.42 -9.51 -38.51
C SER A 380 1.87 -10.15 -37.21
N ASN A 381 1.11 -11.13 -36.72
CA ASN A 381 1.49 -11.90 -35.55
C ASN A 381 2.68 -12.83 -35.87
N SER A 382 3.28 -13.38 -34.82
CA SER A 382 4.45 -14.25 -34.90
C SER A 382 4.18 -15.62 -35.58
N ASP A 383 2.92 -15.98 -35.78
CA ASP A 383 2.47 -17.22 -36.42
C ASP A 383 2.07 -17.04 -37.88
N GLY A 384 2.31 -15.87 -38.47
CA GLY A 384 2.05 -15.59 -39.89
C GLY A 384 0.56 -15.46 -40.24
N GLY A 385 -0.31 -15.33 -39.25
CA GLY A 385 -1.75 -15.10 -39.41
C GLY A 385 -2.14 -13.62 -39.42
N SER A 386 -3.36 -13.35 -39.88
CA SER A 386 -4.05 -12.07 -39.64
C SER A 386 -4.64 -12.09 -38.22
N GLY A 387 -3.85 -11.68 -37.24
CA GLY A 387 -4.27 -11.56 -35.84
C GLY A 387 -3.45 -10.47 -35.17
N GLY A 388 -4.06 -9.67 -34.29
CA GLY A 388 -3.31 -8.68 -33.52
C GLY A 388 -2.61 -9.33 -32.34
N HIS A 389 -1.44 -8.81 -31.97
CA HIS A 389 -0.74 -9.17 -30.73
C HIS A 389 -1.00 -8.15 -29.64
N LEU A 390 -0.74 -8.53 -28.38
CA LEU A 390 -0.84 -7.61 -27.26
C LEU A 390 0.36 -6.66 -27.28
N ARG A 391 0.11 -5.36 -27.29
CA ARG A 391 1.12 -4.31 -27.21
C ARG A 391 1.11 -3.63 -25.85
N LEU A 392 2.30 -3.53 -25.26
CA LEU A 392 2.61 -2.68 -24.13
C LEU A 392 3.52 -1.53 -24.58
N THR A 393 3.22 -0.30 -24.16
CA THR A 393 4.00 0.91 -24.50
C THR A 393 4.59 1.51 -23.24
N GLY A 394 5.91 1.73 -23.23
CA GLY A 394 6.68 2.19 -22.09
C GLY A 394 6.81 1.12 -20.99
N PRO A 395 7.26 1.52 -19.79
CA PRO A 395 7.07 0.71 -18.59
C PRO A 395 5.57 0.40 -18.43
N ALA A 396 5.22 -0.87 -18.58
CA ALA A 396 3.85 -1.34 -18.51
C ALA A 396 3.79 -2.85 -18.20
N ASP A 397 2.64 -3.28 -17.71
CA ASP A 397 2.31 -4.68 -17.47
C ASP A 397 0.84 -5.01 -17.78
N HIS A 398 0.57 -6.30 -17.96
CA HIS A 398 -0.75 -6.85 -18.21
C HIS A 398 -0.84 -8.31 -17.73
N ASP A 399 -1.88 -8.61 -16.97
CA ASP A 399 -2.10 -9.94 -16.39
C ASP A 399 -3.05 -10.76 -17.25
N LEU A 400 -2.68 -12.01 -17.49
CA LEU A 400 -3.51 -13.00 -18.16
C LEU A 400 -3.95 -14.08 -17.17
N ALA A 401 -5.25 -14.30 -17.07
CA ALA A 401 -5.81 -15.45 -16.35
C ALA A 401 -5.73 -16.70 -17.22
N VAL A 402 -5.01 -17.71 -16.77
CA VAL A 402 -4.76 -18.95 -17.50
C VAL A 402 -5.36 -20.14 -16.72
N PRO A 403 -6.42 -20.78 -17.23
CA PRO A 403 -6.95 -22.00 -16.64
C PRO A 403 -5.92 -23.14 -16.72
N VAL A 404 -5.75 -23.89 -15.64
CA VAL A 404 -4.83 -25.02 -15.56
C VAL A 404 -5.50 -26.21 -14.88
N ASP A 405 -5.10 -27.42 -15.28
CA ASP A 405 -5.50 -28.67 -14.63
C ASP A 405 -4.44 -29.12 -13.61
N ALA A 406 -4.78 -30.09 -12.77
CA ALA A 406 -3.87 -30.72 -11.81
C ALA A 406 -2.85 -31.67 -12.48
N VAL A 407 -2.16 -31.18 -13.51
CA VAL A 407 -1.18 -31.89 -14.32
C VAL A 407 0.05 -31.02 -14.53
N SER A 408 1.20 -31.65 -14.80
CA SER A 408 2.42 -30.92 -15.14
C SER A 408 2.18 -30.06 -16.38
N THR A 409 2.28 -28.75 -16.20
CA THR A 409 1.95 -27.72 -17.20
C THR A 409 3.18 -26.85 -17.44
N THR A 410 3.33 -26.32 -18.66
CA THR A 410 4.37 -25.34 -19.01
C THR A 410 3.75 -24.23 -19.81
N LEU A 411 3.88 -22.99 -19.36
CA LEU A 411 3.35 -21.86 -20.11
C LEU A 411 4.44 -21.33 -21.03
N THR A 412 4.09 -21.12 -22.30
CA THR A 412 4.95 -20.40 -23.24
C THR A 412 4.23 -19.19 -23.81
N ILE A 413 5.00 -18.16 -24.15
CA ILE A 413 4.50 -16.98 -24.85
C ILE A 413 5.59 -16.42 -25.75
N LYS A 414 5.18 -15.89 -26.90
CA LYS A 414 6.11 -15.24 -27.81
C LYS A 414 6.22 -13.76 -27.49
N VAL A 415 7.43 -13.24 -27.53
CA VAL A 415 7.71 -11.82 -27.25
C VAL A 415 8.65 -11.22 -28.29
N ALA A 416 8.37 -9.98 -28.68
CA ALA A 416 9.25 -9.12 -29.46
C ALA A 416 9.22 -7.70 -28.91
N TRP A 417 10.26 -6.90 -29.12
CA TRP A 417 10.25 -5.49 -28.72
C TRP A 417 11.02 -4.63 -29.71
N ASP A 418 10.68 -3.34 -29.76
CA ASP A 418 11.27 -2.40 -30.72
C ASP A 418 12.61 -1.83 -30.22
N THR A 419 13.31 -1.11 -31.09
CA THR A 419 14.59 -0.48 -30.77
C THR A 419 14.48 0.61 -29.70
N ASN A 420 13.35 1.33 -29.63
CA ASN A 420 13.12 2.37 -28.63
C ASN A 420 13.04 1.81 -27.21
N HIS A 421 12.54 0.58 -27.06
CA HIS A 421 12.49 -0.12 -25.78
C HIS A 421 13.90 -0.35 -25.19
N GLY A 422 14.90 -0.57 -26.04
CA GLY A 422 16.28 -0.84 -25.64
C GLY A 422 16.50 -2.25 -25.07
N ASN A 423 17.74 -2.50 -24.60
CA ASN A 423 18.19 -3.83 -24.14
C ASN A 423 18.60 -3.89 -22.66
N THR A 424 18.61 -2.76 -21.94
CA THR A 424 19.05 -2.71 -20.54
C THR A 424 18.07 -3.45 -19.63
N THR A 425 16.77 -3.30 -19.88
CA THR A 425 15.69 -3.90 -19.10
C THR A 425 14.73 -4.60 -20.06
N LYS A 426 15.03 -5.85 -20.39
CA LYS A 426 14.29 -6.62 -21.40
C LYS A 426 12.89 -7.04 -20.90
N PRO A 427 11.95 -7.32 -21.83
CA PRO A 427 10.63 -7.85 -21.46
C PRO A 427 10.73 -9.16 -20.69
N GLN A 428 9.71 -9.46 -19.90
CA GLN A 428 9.64 -10.70 -19.14
C GLN A 428 8.20 -11.19 -19.02
N ILE A 429 8.08 -12.48 -18.70
CA ILE A 429 6.87 -13.05 -18.13
C ILE A 429 7.11 -13.46 -16.69
N ILE A 430 6.05 -13.36 -15.90
CA ILE A 430 6.04 -13.77 -14.49
C ILE A 430 4.82 -14.64 -14.28
N LEU A 431 5.02 -15.92 -13.99
CA LEU A 431 3.98 -16.74 -13.38
C LEU A 431 3.89 -16.31 -11.92
N LEU A 432 2.80 -15.65 -11.52
CA LEU A 432 2.63 -15.23 -10.14
C LEU A 432 2.43 -16.45 -9.24
N ALA A 433 2.89 -16.36 -7.99
CA ALA A 433 2.60 -17.40 -7.01
C ALA A 433 1.07 -17.55 -6.84
N ALA A 434 0.61 -18.79 -6.82
CA ALA A 434 -0.75 -19.17 -6.46
C ALA A 434 -0.65 -20.28 -5.41
N PRO A 435 -0.44 -19.92 -4.13
CA PRO A 435 -0.23 -20.88 -3.04
C PRO A 435 -1.35 -21.91 -2.90
N GLU A 436 -2.60 -21.52 -3.20
CA GLU A 436 -3.78 -22.38 -3.18
C GLU A 436 -3.69 -23.52 -4.21
N LEU A 437 -2.92 -23.31 -5.28
CA LEU A 437 -2.62 -24.31 -6.32
C LEU A 437 -1.22 -24.93 -6.14
N GLY A 438 -0.47 -24.57 -5.10
CA GLY A 438 0.91 -25.01 -4.90
C GLY A 438 1.89 -24.48 -5.96
N VAL A 439 1.54 -23.39 -6.66
CA VAL A 439 2.36 -22.79 -7.70
C VAL A 439 3.23 -21.70 -7.09
N THR A 440 4.55 -21.82 -7.24
CA THR A 440 5.50 -20.78 -6.84
C THR A 440 5.75 -19.81 -7.98
N GLU A 441 6.13 -18.57 -7.63
CA GLU A 441 6.48 -17.57 -8.63
C GLU A 441 7.62 -18.04 -9.55
N GLN A 442 7.52 -17.72 -10.84
CA GLN A 442 8.61 -17.91 -11.81
C GLN A 442 8.75 -16.66 -12.67
N THR A 443 9.97 -16.16 -12.86
CA THR A 443 10.25 -15.05 -13.78
C THR A 443 11.14 -15.54 -14.92
N VAL A 444 10.70 -15.32 -16.16
CA VAL A 444 11.47 -15.62 -17.38
C VAL A 444 11.69 -14.33 -18.14
N THR A 445 12.96 -13.94 -18.32
CA THR A 445 13.33 -12.71 -19.01
C THR A 445 13.80 -13.03 -20.43
N ALA A 446 13.37 -12.21 -21.38
CA ALA A 446 13.82 -12.23 -22.76
C ALA A 446 15.35 -12.17 -22.87
N THR A 447 15.90 -12.92 -23.82
CA THR A 447 17.35 -13.03 -24.04
C THR A 447 17.79 -12.39 -25.35
N GLY A 448 16.87 -12.19 -26.28
CA GLY A 448 17.09 -11.57 -27.58
C GLY A 448 17.50 -10.09 -27.52
N THR A 449 17.40 -9.42 -28.67
CA THR A 449 17.81 -8.02 -28.85
C THR A 449 16.66 -7.21 -29.45
N ALA A 450 16.53 -5.96 -29.01
CA ALA A 450 15.57 -4.99 -29.53
C ALA A 450 15.58 -4.90 -31.07
N GLY A 451 14.39 -4.95 -31.68
CA GLY A 451 14.20 -4.95 -33.13
C GLY A 451 14.39 -6.31 -33.81
N SER A 452 14.61 -7.38 -33.05
CA SER A 452 14.72 -8.75 -33.59
C SER A 452 13.34 -9.40 -33.81
N ALA A 453 13.34 -10.58 -34.42
CA ALA A 453 12.17 -11.45 -34.49
C ALA A 453 11.71 -11.90 -33.10
N TYR A 454 10.50 -12.46 -33.02
CA TYR A 454 9.94 -13.00 -31.79
C TYR A 454 10.82 -14.13 -31.20
N GLU A 455 10.98 -14.13 -29.88
CA GLU A 455 11.51 -15.27 -29.11
C GLU A 455 10.40 -15.86 -28.23
N THR A 456 10.53 -17.14 -27.88
CA THR A 456 9.59 -17.82 -26.97
C THR A 456 10.13 -17.80 -25.55
N LEU A 457 9.35 -17.27 -24.61
CA LEU A 457 9.61 -17.39 -23.17
C LEU A 457 8.83 -18.58 -22.63
N THR A 458 9.50 -19.42 -21.85
CA THR A 458 8.94 -20.68 -21.34
C THR A 458 9.18 -20.78 -19.84
N THR A 459 8.10 -21.00 -19.07
CA THR A 459 8.23 -21.30 -17.64
C THR A 459 8.89 -22.66 -17.43
N SER A 460 9.47 -22.89 -16.27
CA SER A 460 9.72 -24.27 -15.83
C SER A 460 8.37 -24.97 -15.65
N ALA A 461 8.37 -26.30 -15.86
CA ALA A 461 7.18 -27.10 -15.61
C ALA A 461 6.73 -26.95 -14.15
N PHE A 462 5.42 -26.84 -13.94
CA PHE A 462 4.81 -26.81 -12.62
C PHE A 462 3.57 -27.71 -12.60
N THR A 463 3.22 -28.23 -11.43
CA THR A 463 2.04 -29.10 -11.28
C THR A 463 1.11 -28.50 -10.25
N PRO A 464 -0.02 -27.90 -10.68
CA PRO A 464 -1.06 -27.46 -9.76
C PRO A 464 -1.58 -28.61 -8.90
N THR A 465 -1.90 -28.33 -7.64
CA THR A 465 -2.50 -29.31 -6.72
C THR A 465 -3.96 -29.62 -7.06
N ALA A 466 -4.63 -28.73 -7.78
CA ALA A 466 -6.00 -28.83 -8.25
C ALA A 466 -6.18 -28.07 -9.57
N ALA A 467 -7.28 -28.31 -10.28
CA ALA A 467 -7.67 -27.43 -11.38
C ALA A 467 -8.00 -26.03 -10.86
N GLY A 468 -7.63 -25.00 -11.62
CA GLY A 468 -7.81 -23.61 -11.18
C GLY A 468 -7.36 -22.60 -12.23
N VAL A 469 -7.05 -21.39 -11.77
CA VAL A 469 -6.55 -20.31 -12.61
C VAL A 469 -5.23 -19.81 -12.03
N VAL A 470 -4.20 -19.74 -12.87
CA VAL A 470 -2.95 -19.04 -12.55
C VAL A 470 -2.90 -17.70 -13.28
N ILE A 471 -2.10 -16.77 -12.77
CA ILE A 471 -1.89 -15.47 -13.40
C ILE A 471 -0.52 -15.43 -14.07
N LEU A 472 -0.51 -15.18 -15.37
CA LEU A 472 0.69 -14.89 -16.14
C LEU A 472 0.79 -13.39 -16.39
N ARG A 473 1.72 -12.72 -15.70
CA ARG A 473 2.00 -11.30 -15.88
C ARG A 473 2.99 -11.06 -17.00
N LEU A 474 2.59 -10.27 -17.97
CA LEU A 474 3.42 -9.80 -19.08
C LEU A 474 3.98 -8.44 -18.70
N ARG A 475 5.29 -8.22 -18.83
CA ARG A 475 5.92 -6.96 -18.41
C ARG A 475 6.92 -6.47 -19.44
N SER A 476 6.72 -5.25 -19.92
CA SER A 476 7.64 -4.61 -20.90
C SER A 476 8.97 -4.24 -20.24
N ARG A 477 8.95 -3.49 -19.13
CA ARG A 477 10.16 -2.92 -18.50
C ARG A 477 10.95 -1.96 -19.41
N SER A 478 10.33 -1.37 -20.44
CA SER A 478 11.00 -0.42 -21.35
C SER A 478 11.76 0.67 -20.59
N GLY A 479 12.99 0.97 -21.02
CA GLY A 479 13.76 2.10 -20.50
C GLY A 479 13.32 3.46 -21.06
N ALA A 480 12.36 3.47 -21.99
CA ALA A 480 11.82 4.66 -22.65
C ALA A 480 10.29 4.67 -22.60
N GLY A 481 9.66 5.83 -22.45
CA GLY A 481 8.20 5.96 -22.40
C GLY A 481 7.47 5.50 -23.66
N ASN A 482 8.14 5.56 -24.81
CA ASN A 482 7.60 5.17 -26.12
C ASN A 482 8.09 3.80 -26.62
N GLY A 483 8.90 3.08 -25.84
CA GLY A 483 9.36 1.73 -26.23
C GLY A 483 8.23 0.72 -26.24
N ILE A 484 8.25 -0.22 -27.18
CA ILE A 484 7.14 -1.16 -27.40
C ILE A 484 7.59 -2.58 -27.13
N ALA A 485 6.84 -3.30 -26.29
CA ALA A 485 6.90 -4.75 -26.17
C ALA A 485 5.61 -5.37 -26.71
N ARG A 486 5.75 -6.45 -27.49
CA ARG A 486 4.67 -7.21 -28.11
C ARG A 486 4.69 -8.60 -27.53
N PHE A 487 3.55 -9.04 -27.00
CA PHE A 487 3.34 -10.39 -26.50
C PHE A 487 2.27 -11.05 -27.36
N ASP A 488 2.53 -12.29 -27.76
CA ASP A 488 1.73 -13.03 -28.72
C ASP A 488 1.63 -14.50 -28.30
N THR A 489 0.71 -15.25 -28.91
CA THR A 489 0.45 -16.70 -28.74
C THR A 489 0.91 -17.31 -27.41
N VAL A 490 -0.03 -17.42 -26.47
CA VAL A 490 0.15 -18.21 -25.24
C VAL A 490 -0.19 -19.67 -25.51
N THR A 491 0.69 -20.58 -25.12
CA THR A 491 0.45 -22.04 -25.19
C THR A 491 0.67 -22.70 -23.82
N MET A 492 0.01 -23.83 -23.58
CA MET A 492 0.12 -24.64 -22.36
C MET A 492 0.60 -26.06 -22.64
#